data_AF-A0A4W5QGY2-F1
#
_entry.id   AF-A0A4W5QGY2-F1
#
_cell.length_a   1.000
_cell.length_b   1.000
_cell.length_c   1.000
_cell.angle_alpha   90.00
_cell.angle_beta   90.00
_cell.angle_gamma   90.00
#
_symmetry.space_group_name_H-M   'P 1'
#
loop_
_entity.id
_entity.type
_entity.pdbx_description
1 polymer ?
#
loop_
_entity_poly.entity_id
_entity_poly.type
_entity_poly.pdbx_seq_one_letter_code
_entity_poly.pdbx_strand_id
1 'polypeptide(L)' 'MAASCGDIQVKEIDKRASGQAFEVILGVPAPDAKGEFPLSPPKKKDLSLEEIQRKLEAAEERRKVGCAPIRC' A
#
# COMPACT_ATOMS: atom_id res chain seq x y z
N MET A 1 16.17 -38.88 4.53
CA MET A 1 15.39 -38.06 5.48
C MET A 1 14.10 -37.67 4.78
N ALA A 2 12.97 -38.21 5.25
CA ALA A 2 11.66 -38.02 4.62
C ALA A 2 11.17 -36.59 4.86
N ALA A 3 10.97 -35.82 3.80
CA ALA A 3 10.09 -34.66 3.85
C ALA A 3 8.67 -35.21 3.86
N SER A 4 8.02 -35.24 5.02
CA SER A 4 6.61 -35.60 5.13
C SER A 4 5.80 -34.61 4.30
N CYS A 5 5.31 -35.04 3.15
CA CYS A 5 4.38 -34.31 2.30
C CYS A 5 2.96 -34.28 2.92
N GLY A 6 2.86 -33.95 4.21
CA GLY A 6 1.67 -34.17 5.03
C GLY A 6 0.84 -32.91 5.35
N ASP A 7 1.38 -31.71 5.18
CA ASP A 7 0.82 -30.52 5.83
C ASP A 7 0.43 -29.41 4.84
N ILE A 8 -0.16 -29.77 3.69
CA ILE A 8 -0.75 -28.78 2.79
C ILE A 8 -2.10 -28.36 3.36
N GLN A 9 -2.15 -27.16 3.95
CA GLN A 9 -3.37 -26.53 4.44
C GLN A 9 -3.77 -25.38 3.51
N VAL A 10 -5.01 -25.40 3.02
CA VAL A 10 -5.55 -24.34 2.17
C VAL A 10 -6.57 -23.54 2.97
N LYS A 11 -6.35 -22.22 3.09
CA LYS A 11 -7.26 -21.29 3.74
C LYS A 11 -7.90 -20.39 2.67
N GLU A 12 -9.18 -20.57 2.43
CA GLU A 12 -9.92 -19.73 1.49
C GLU A 12 -10.05 -18.31 2.06
N ILE A 13 -9.82 -17.28 1.22
CA ILE A 13 -9.90 -15.88 1.61
C ILE A 13 -11.18 -15.26 1.04
N ASP A 14 -11.28 -15.19 -0.28
CA ASP A 14 -12.37 -14.49 -0.94
C ASP A 14 -12.78 -15.18 -2.23
N LYS A 15 -14.10 -15.22 -2.45
CA LYS A 15 -14.71 -15.67 -3.71
C LYS A 15 -15.53 -14.51 -4.24
N ARG A 16 -15.07 -13.92 -5.36
CA ARG A 16 -15.77 -12.84 -6.07
C ARG A 16 -16.20 -13.37 -7.44
N ALA A 17 -17.18 -12.71 -8.06
CA ALA A 17 -17.59 -13.01 -9.43
C ALA A 17 -16.43 -13.03 -10.46
N SER A 18 -15.31 -12.35 -10.16
CA SER A 18 -14.11 -12.30 -10.99
C SER A 18 -13.11 -13.44 -10.72
N GLY A 19 -13.27 -14.23 -9.66
CA GLY A 19 -12.32 -15.29 -9.30
C GLY A 19 -12.29 -15.65 -7.82
N GLN A 20 -11.38 -16.56 -7.48
CA GLN A 20 -11.17 -17.07 -6.13
C GLN A 20 -9.75 -16.78 -5.66
N ALA A 21 -9.62 -16.37 -4.40
CA ALA A 21 -8.36 -16.16 -3.70
C ALA A 21 -8.27 -17.08 -2.49
N PHE A 22 -7.11 -17.72 -2.31
CA PHE A 22 -6.83 -18.61 -1.20
C PHE A 22 -5.35 -18.56 -0.83
N GLU A 23 -5.05 -18.85 0.44
CA GLU A 23 -3.70 -18.99 0.98
C GLU A 23 -3.36 -20.48 1.09
N VAL A 24 -2.18 -20.88 0.61
CA VAL A 24 -1.67 -22.25 0.74
C VAL A 24 -0.51 -22.25 1.72
N ILE A 25 -0.65 -23.00 2.79
CA ILE A 25 0.32 -23.16 3.86
C ILE A 25 0.91 -24.57 3.71
N LEU A 26 2.20 -24.66 3.41
CA LEU A 26 2.90 -25.94 3.15
C LEU A 26 3.66 -26.48 4.37
N GLY A 27 3.57 -25.79 5.52
CA GLY A 27 4.19 -26.18 6.79
C GLY A 27 3.75 -25.25 7.93
N VAL A 28 3.95 -25.64 9.20
CA VAL A 28 3.60 -24.82 10.36
C VAL A 28 4.23 -23.43 10.20
N PRO A 29 3.46 -22.33 10.24
CA PRO A 29 4.02 -21.00 10.09
C PRO A 29 5.02 -20.80 11.24
N ALA A 30 6.28 -20.53 10.89
CA ALA A 30 7.24 -20.07 11.88
C ALA A 30 6.63 -18.83 12.58
N PRO A 31 6.69 -18.73 13.91
CA PRO A 31 5.92 -17.76 14.70
C PRO A 31 6.18 -16.28 14.36
N ASP A 32 7.12 -15.98 13.47
CA ASP A 32 7.56 -14.63 13.13
C ASP A 32 7.36 -14.25 11.64
N ALA A 33 6.77 -15.12 10.81
CA ALA A 33 6.55 -14.82 9.39
C ALA A 33 5.28 -14.00 9.11
N LYS A 34 4.72 -13.34 10.14
CA LYS A 34 3.77 -12.23 9.96
C LYS A 34 4.55 -10.98 9.59
N GLY A 35 5.36 -11.07 8.54
CA GLY A 35 5.80 -9.90 7.82
C GLY A 35 4.53 -9.25 7.31
N GLU A 36 4.10 -8.20 8.02
CA GLU A 36 3.08 -7.26 7.61
C GLU A 36 3.50 -6.71 6.25
N PHE A 37 3.21 -7.47 5.21
CA PHE A 37 3.38 -7.06 3.85
C PHE A 37 2.49 -5.82 3.76
N PRO A 38 3.02 -4.61 3.52
CA PRO A 38 2.22 -3.42 3.43
C PRO A 38 1.55 -3.43 2.05
N LEU A 39 0.71 -4.43 1.80
CA LEU A 39 -0.15 -4.55 0.62
C LEU A 39 -1.39 -3.67 0.76
N SER A 40 -1.61 -3.09 1.94
CA SER A 40 -2.48 -1.93 2.04
C SER A 40 -1.67 -0.71 1.62
N PRO A 41 -2.07 0.01 0.54
CA PRO A 41 -1.63 1.37 0.36
C PRO A 41 -1.79 2.08 1.71
N PRO A 42 -0.78 2.81 2.20
CA PRO A 42 -0.90 3.51 3.46
C PRO A 42 -2.21 4.29 3.39
N LYS A 43 -3.10 4.06 4.38
CA LYS A 43 -4.36 4.80 4.48
C LYS A 43 -4.00 6.25 4.27
N LYS A 44 -4.46 6.84 3.15
CA LYS A 44 -4.24 8.24 2.85
C LYS A 44 -4.83 8.96 4.04
N LYS A 45 -3.97 9.46 4.93
CA LYS A 45 -4.41 10.41 5.95
C LYS A 45 -4.99 11.54 5.13
N ASP A 46 -6.30 11.73 5.19
CA ASP A 46 -6.98 12.81 4.51
C ASP A 46 -6.31 14.11 4.97
N LEU A 47 -5.37 14.60 4.16
CA LEU A 47 -4.90 15.97 4.29
C LEU A 47 -6.16 16.81 4.18
N SER A 48 -6.42 17.66 5.17
CA SER A 48 -7.66 18.44 5.15
C SER A 48 -7.65 19.33 3.90
N LEU A 49 -8.84 19.70 3.41
CA LEU A 49 -8.96 20.57 2.22
C LEU A 49 -8.12 21.86 2.40
N GLU A 50 -8.01 22.36 3.62
CA GLU A 50 -7.19 23.52 3.98
C GLU A 50 -5.68 23.29 3.81
N GLU A 51 -5.15 22.13 4.21
CA GLU A 51 -3.74 21.80 4.04
C GLU A 51 -3.35 21.64 2.57
N ILE A 52 -4.25 21.10 1.75
CA ILE A 52 -4.08 20.97 0.30
C ILE A 52 -4.04 22.36 -0.34
N GLN A 53 -5.00 23.24 -0.01
CA GLN A 53 -5.05 24.61 -0.52
C GLN A 53 -3.80 25.40 -0.15
N ARG A 54 -3.35 25.32 1.11
CA ARG A 54 -2.14 26.02 1.58
C ARG A 54 -0.87 25.57 0.83
N LYS A 55 -0.75 24.28 0.50
CA LYS A 55 0.37 23.76 -0.29
C LYS A 55 0.32 24.23 -1.75
N LEU A 56 -0.88 24.31 -2.33
CA LEU A 56 -1.07 24.81 -3.70
C LEU A 56 -0.75 26.31 -3.80
N GLU A 57 -1.20 27.11 -2.85
CA GLU A 57 -0.93 28.55 -2.79
C GLU A 57 0.57 28.83 -2.63
N ALA A 58 1.25 28.11 -1.72
CA ALA A 58 2.70 28.25 -1.56
C ALA A 58 3.50 27.88 -2.82
N ALA A 59 3.02 26.92 -3.61
CA ALA A 59 3.61 26.57 -4.90
C ALA A 59 3.31 27.63 -5.97
N GLU A 60 2.13 28.24 -5.96
CA GLU A 60 1.78 29.35 -6.85
C GLU A 60 2.59 30.61 -6.54
N GLU A 61 2.78 30.94 -5.26
CA GLU A 61 3.57 32.09 -4.82
C GLU A 61 5.00 31.96 -5.32
N ARG A 62 5.63 30.78 -5.16
CA ARG A 62 6.95 30.46 -5.74
C ARG A 62 7.01 30.64 -7.26
N ARG A 63 5.94 30.32 -7.99
CA ARG A 63 5.85 30.60 -9.43
C ARG A 63 5.73 32.09 -9.71
N LYS A 64 5.00 32.86 -8.91
CA LYS A 64 4.85 34.30 -9.08
C LYS A 64 6.12 35.06 -8.72
N VAL A 65 6.83 34.68 -7.66
CA VAL A 65 8.10 35.30 -7.28
C VAL A 65 9.28 34.83 -8.13
N GLY A 66 9.24 33.60 -8.65
CA GLY A 66 10.24 33.08 -9.60
C GLY A 66 10.02 33.50 -11.05
N CYS A 67 8.80 33.94 -11.41
CA CYS A 67 8.44 34.47 -12.74
C CYS A 67 8.29 36.00 -12.74
N ALA A 68 8.57 36.67 -11.61
CA ALA A 68 8.84 38.11 -11.60
C ALA A 68 10.31 38.34 -12.01
N PRO A 69 10.54 39.25 -12.95
CA PRO A 69 11.03 38.96 -14.28
C PRO A 69 12.51 38.50 -14.31
N ILE A 70 12.75 37.20 -14.46
CA ILE A 70 13.85 36.76 -15.32
C ILE A 70 13.31 36.83 -16.75
N ARG A 71 13.40 38.04 -17.31
CA ARG A 71 13.33 38.43 -18.73
C ARG A 71 13.14 37.24 -19.70
N CYS A 72 11.88 36.99 -20.06
CA CYS A 72 11.52 36.38 -21.34
C CYS A 72 11.08 37.51 -22.27
#